data_AF-A0A2N2KYV4-F1
#
_entry.id   AF-A0A2N2KYV4-F1
#
_cell.length_a   1.000
_cell.length_b   1.000
_cell.length_c   1.000
_cell.angle_alpha   90.00
_cell.angle_beta   90.00
_cell.angle_gamma   90.00
#
_symmetry.space_group_name_H-M   'P 1'
#
loop_
_entity.id
_entity.type
_entity.pdbx_description
1 polymer ?
#
loop_
_entity_poly.entity_id
_entity_poly.type
_entity_poly.pdbx_seq_one_letter_code
_entity_poly.pdbx_strand_id
1 'polypeptide(L)'
;MTVMPFKPDREELNQILQMEMDLHPQSRLIDLYKLVYQAVYGATHIRANFLEFTDYLDIELKSMRKDYYPLIQDIGGMKGFLRISLTCLKSLYGAQRIAARDRLCELIFASRTGGEINHKDWVSYWATIEGLVLEQLDHTEEELILLQYTLDNAFIPHHSDPFRTAYHPHYRIVHTSYMDEIKELFPGYNLEKSL
;
A
#
# COMPACT_ATOMS: atom_id res chain seq x y z
N MET A 1 -8.93 -18.17 5.32
CA MET A 1 -7.86 -17.92 6.30
C MET A 1 -7.99 -16.49 6.79
N THR A 2 -7.78 -16.23 8.07
CA THR A 2 -7.77 -14.85 8.59
C THR A 2 -6.35 -14.31 8.43
N VAL A 3 -6.19 -13.22 7.67
CA VAL A 3 -4.92 -12.51 7.57
C VAL A 3 -4.66 -11.80 8.90
N MET A 4 -3.44 -11.90 9.43
CA MET A 4 -3.02 -11.22 10.65
C MET A 4 -2.16 -10.01 10.30
N PRO A 5 -2.11 -8.97 11.15
CA PRO A 5 -1.18 -7.86 10.95
C PRO A 5 0.28 -8.36 10.90
N PHE A 6 1.04 -7.89 9.91
CA PHE A 6 2.46 -8.24 9.74
C PHE A 6 3.31 -7.14 10.39
N LYS A 7 3.98 -7.43 11.51
CA LYS A 7 4.89 -6.47 12.13
C LYS A 7 6.33 -6.82 11.71
N PRO A 8 6.90 -6.16 10.68
CA PRO A 8 8.27 -6.43 10.29
C PRO A 8 9.20 -6.16 11.47
N ASP A 9 10.25 -6.97 11.61
CA ASP A 9 11.33 -6.61 12.51
C ASP A 9 12.13 -5.41 11.98
N ARG A 10 13.12 -4.94 12.75
CA ARG A 10 13.89 -3.75 12.38
C ARG A 10 14.64 -3.91 11.05
N GLU A 11 15.16 -5.10 10.75
CA GLU A 11 15.93 -5.37 9.54
C GLU A 11 15.01 -5.46 8.32
N GLU A 12 13.91 -6.21 8.45
CA GLU A 12 12.87 -6.28 7.42
C GLU A 12 12.30 -4.90 7.09
N LEU A 13 12.06 -4.09 8.13
CA LEU A 13 11.55 -2.73 7.95
C LEU A 13 12.57 -1.83 7.25
N ASN A 14 13.86 -1.93 7.59
CA ASN A 14 14.90 -1.15 6.93
C ASN A 14 14.97 -1.48 5.43
N GLN A 15 14.82 -2.76 5.06
CA GLN A 15 14.78 -3.18 3.66
C GLN A 15 13.55 -2.63 2.93
N ILE A 16 12.37 -2.66 3.57
CA ILE A 16 11.13 -2.09 3.02
C ILE A 16 11.28 -0.58 2.80
N LEU A 17 11.86 0.14 3.78
CA LEU A 17 12.08 1.59 3.69
C LEU A 17 13.07 1.94 2.59
N GLN A 18 14.19 1.22 2.49
CA GLN A 18 15.19 1.47 1.46
C GLN A 18 14.61 1.23 0.05
N MET A 19 13.87 0.14 -0.13
CA MET A 19 13.18 -0.15 -1.39
C MET A 19 12.19 0.96 -1.76
N GLU A 20 11.45 1.52 -0.79
CA GLU A 20 10.57 2.65 -1.06
C GLU A 20 11.36 3.90 -1.46
N MET A 21 12.48 4.20 -0.80
CA MET A 21 13.30 5.35 -1.16
C MET A 21 13.95 5.22 -2.54
N ASP A 22 14.28 3.99 -2.96
CA ASP A 22 14.84 3.71 -4.28
C ASP A 22 13.78 3.85 -5.38
N LEU A 23 12.57 3.32 -5.16
CA LEU A 23 11.47 3.38 -6.13
C LEU A 23 10.79 4.75 -6.16
N HIS A 24 10.71 5.40 -5.00
CA HIS A 24 9.98 6.64 -4.78
C HIS A 24 10.85 7.69 -4.05
N PRO A 25 11.94 8.20 -4.65
CA PRO A 25 12.85 9.17 -4.02
C PRO A 25 12.21 10.53 -3.65
N GLN A 26 11.01 10.84 -4.14
CA GLN A 26 10.24 12.03 -3.76
C GLN A 26 9.32 11.79 -2.56
N SER A 27 9.46 10.65 -1.89
CA SER A 27 8.75 10.35 -0.64
C SER A 27 9.12 11.33 0.46
N ARG A 28 8.12 11.71 1.25
CA ARG A 28 8.26 12.52 2.44
C ARG A 28 7.92 11.69 3.69
N LEU A 29 8.16 12.25 4.87
CA LEU A 29 7.96 11.54 6.14
C LEU A 29 6.57 10.89 6.25
N ILE A 30 5.53 11.60 5.81
CA ILE A 30 4.16 11.10 5.86
C ILE A 30 3.90 9.91 4.90
N ASP A 31 4.65 9.83 3.80
CA ASP A 31 4.58 8.71 2.86
C ASP A 31 5.23 7.46 3.45
N LEU A 32 6.38 7.62 4.14
CA LEU A 32 7.02 6.53 4.86
C LEU A 32 6.14 6.04 6.02
N TYR A 33 5.53 6.94 6.79
CA TYR A 33 4.53 6.57 7.80
C TYR A 33 3.41 5.71 7.21
N LYS A 34 2.87 6.14 6.06
CA LYS A 34 1.81 5.43 5.36
C LYS A 34 2.28 4.08 4.81
N LEU A 35 3.50 3.99 4.28
CA LEU A 35 4.11 2.74 3.85
C LEU A 35 4.13 1.74 5.00
N VAL A 36 4.69 2.12 6.15
CA VAL A 36 4.77 1.23 7.32
C VAL A 36 3.37 0.82 7.77
N TYR A 37 2.41 1.75 7.80
CA TYR A 37 1.03 1.42 8.15
C TYR A 37 0.44 0.36 7.21
N GLN A 38 0.65 0.51 5.89
CA GLN A 38 0.19 -0.45 4.88
C GLN A 38 0.92 -1.79 4.97
N ALA A 39 2.22 -1.79 5.29
CA ALA A 39 3.00 -3.00 5.55
C ALA A 39 2.44 -3.79 6.74
N VAL A 40 1.90 -3.08 7.76
CA VAL A 40 1.35 -3.74 8.95
C VAL A 40 -0.10 -4.18 8.78
N TYR A 41 -0.97 -3.30 8.30
CA TYR A 41 -2.41 -3.51 8.31
C TYR A 41 -3.03 -3.72 6.93
N GLY A 42 -2.25 -3.59 5.87
CA GLY A 42 -2.73 -3.79 4.51
C GLY A 42 -3.97 -2.98 4.15
N ALA A 43 -4.97 -3.68 3.58
CA ALA A 43 -6.22 -3.09 3.09
C ALA A 43 -7.32 -2.92 4.17
N THR A 44 -7.03 -3.19 5.44
CA THR A 44 -8.05 -3.20 6.52
C THR A 44 -8.73 -1.86 6.75
N HIS A 45 -8.08 -0.77 6.34
CA HIS A 45 -8.64 0.59 6.45
C HIS A 45 -9.77 0.89 5.46
N ILE A 46 -10.00 0.03 4.47
CA ILE A 46 -11.09 0.23 3.50
C ILE A 46 -12.43 -0.06 4.20
N ARG A 47 -13.21 1.00 4.44
CA ARG A 47 -14.51 0.91 5.12
C ARG A 47 -15.70 0.66 4.19
N ALA A 48 -15.53 0.88 2.88
CA ALA A 48 -16.58 0.68 1.89
C ALA A 48 -17.01 -0.79 1.80
N ASN A 49 -18.29 -1.01 1.50
CA ASN A 49 -18.79 -2.33 1.14
C ASN A 49 -18.30 -2.74 -0.27
N PHE A 50 -18.48 -4.01 -0.64
CA PHE A 50 -17.90 -4.55 -1.87
C PHE A 50 -18.42 -3.86 -3.15
N LEU A 51 -19.71 -3.56 -3.21
CA LEU A 51 -20.33 -2.92 -4.38
C LEU A 51 -19.84 -1.48 -4.53
N GLU A 52 -19.91 -0.70 -3.45
CA GLU A 52 -19.41 0.68 -3.41
C GLU A 52 -17.93 0.76 -3.79
N PHE A 53 -17.13 -0.19 -3.29
CA PHE A 53 -15.70 -0.24 -3.60
C PHE A 53 -15.43 -0.54 -5.08
N THR A 54 -16.22 -1.43 -5.67
CA THR A 54 -16.08 -1.79 -7.09
C THR A 54 -16.46 -0.62 -8.00
N ASP A 55 -17.55 0.08 -7.69
CA ASP A 55 -17.95 1.29 -8.42
C ASP A 55 -16.89 2.41 -8.29
N TYR A 56 -16.35 2.60 -7.09
CA TYR A 56 -15.25 3.54 -6.86
C TYR A 56 -14.02 3.19 -7.70
N LEU A 57 -13.66 1.90 -7.76
CA LEU A 57 -12.51 1.43 -8.54
C LEU A 57 -12.70 1.69 -10.04
N ASP A 58 -13.91 1.49 -10.56
CA ASP A 58 -14.25 1.79 -11.96
C ASP A 58 -14.12 3.29 -12.28
N ILE A 59 -14.59 4.15 -11.37
CA ILE A 59 -14.45 5.61 -11.50
C ILE A 59 -12.98 6.00 -11.50
N GLU A 60 -12.20 5.46 -10.56
CA GLU A 60 -10.76 5.73 -10.46
C GLU A 60 -10.05 5.32 -11.76
N LEU A 61 -10.25 4.09 -12.24
CA LEU A 61 -9.66 3.58 -13.48
C LEU A 61 -9.97 4.47 -14.70
N LYS A 62 -11.18 5.03 -14.79
CA LYS A 62 -11.56 5.97 -15.86
C LYS A 62 -10.88 7.34 -15.71
N SER A 63 -10.61 7.74 -14.46
CA SER A 63 -9.97 9.02 -14.14
C SER A 63 -8.45 9.00 -14.27
N MET A 64 -7.82 7.81 -14.19
CA MET A 64 -6.37 7.66 -14.30
C MET A 64 -5.83 8.32 -15.57
N ARG A 65 -4.84 9.20 -15.40
CA ARG A 65 -4.17 9.90 -16.51
C ARG A 65 -2.74 9.43 -16.73
N LYS A 66 -2.10 8.93 -15.69
CA LYS A 66 -0.74 8.40 -15.73
C LYS A 66 -0.72 6.99 -15.17
N ASP A 67 0.30 6.24 -15.58
CA ASP A 67 0.56 4.92 -15.05
C ASP A 67 1.38 5.02 -13.76
N TYR A 68 1.13 4.07 -12.86
CA TYR A 68 1.89 3.92 -11.62
C TYR A 68 2.78 2.69 -11.72
N TYR A 69 4.06 2.87 -11.43
CA TYR A 69 5.08 1.82 -11.42
C TYR A 69 5.82 1.82 -10.06
N PRO A 70 6.31 0.66 -9.60
CA PRO A 70 6.21 -0.65 -10.25
C PRO A 70 4.78 -1.20 -10.22
N LEU A 71 4.52 -2.19 -11.08
CA LEU A 71 3.18 -2.74 -11.22
C LEU A 71 2.77 -3.64 -10.06
N ILE A 72 3.76 -4.30 -9.47
CA ILE A 72 3.63 -5.02 -8.21
C ILE A 72 4.84 -4.60 -7.37
N GLN A 73 4.58 -4.13 -6.16
CA GLN A 73 5.61 -3.78 -5.18
C GLN A 73 5.41 -4.64 -3.94
N ASP A 74 6.45 -5.31 -3.47
CA ASP A 74 6.43 -5.90 -2.13
C ASP A 74 6.67 -4.81 -1.08
N ILE A 75 5.76 -4.71 -0.12
CA ILE A 75 5.85 -3.77 1.01
C ILE A 75 5.83 -4.51 2.35
N GLY A 76 5.93 -5.84 2.34
CA GLY A 76 5.80 -6.68 3.53
C GLY A 76 6.85 -7.79 3.60
N GLY A 77 8.00 -7.64 2.93
CA GLY A 77 9.12 -8.58 2.99
C GLY A 77 8.73 -10.01 2.61
N MET A 78 7.87 -10.17 1.60
CA MET A 78 7.30 -11.43 1.10
C MET A 78 6.48 -12.23 2.13
N LYS A 79 6.16 -11.62 3.28
CA LYS A 79 5.38 -12.22 4.37
C LYS A 79 4.08 -11.47 4.64
N GLY A 80 4.04 -10.19 4.30
CA GLY A 80 2.91 -9.30 4.53
C GLY A 80 2.16 -8.97 3.24
N PHE A 81 2.29 -7.73 2.77
CA PHE A 81 1.44 -7.18 1.73
C PHE A 81 2.20 -6.71 0.49
N LEU A 82 1.44 -6.61 -0.60
CA LEU A 82 1.86 -6.14 -1.91
C LEU A 82 1.03 -4.90 -2.29
N ARG A 83 1.64 -3.92 -2.95
CA ARG A 83 0.92 -2.90 -3.73
C ARG A 83 0.75 -3.40 -5.16
N ILE A 84 -0.49 -3.51 -5.62
CA ILE A 84 -0.86 -3.85 -6.99
C ILE A 84 -1.29 -2.58 -7.70
N SER A 85 -0.53 -2.15 -8.70
CA SER A 85 -0.86 -1.00 -9.53
C SER A 85 -2.13 -1.28 -10.34
N LEU A 86 -3.04 -0.29 -10.37
CA LEU A 86 -4.23 -0.34 -11.20
C LEU A 86 -3.90 -0.22 -12.69
N THR A 87 -2.67 0.18 -13.04
CA THR A 87 -2.18 0.13 -14.42
C THR A 87 -2.26 -1.29 -14.99
N CYS A 88 -2.15 -2.35 -14.16
CA CYS A 88 -2.32 -3.74 -14.59
C CYS A 88 -3.67 -4.00 -15.28
N LEU A 89 -4.72 -3.25 -14.93
CA LEU A 89 -6.06 -3.42 -15.53
C LEU A 89 -6.22 -2.67 -16.85
N LYS A 90 -5.33 -1.72 -17.17
CA LYS A 90 -5.42 -0.91 -18.40
C LYS A 90 -5.12 -1.72 -19.67
N SER A 91 -4.29 -2.76 -19.56
CA SER A 91 -3.92 -3.65 -20.68
C SER A 91 -5.01 -4.67 -21.03
N LEU A 92 -6.00 -4.86 -20.16
CA LEU A 92 -7.14 -5.76 -20.35
C LEU A 92 -8.33 -5.01 -20.96
N TYR A 93 -9.24 -5.70 -21.65
CA TYR A 93 -10.43 -5.09 -22.26
C TYR A 93 -11.70 -5.94 -22.08
N GLY A 94 -12.86 -5.29 -22.22
CA GLY A 94 -14.16 -5.95 -22.21
C GLY A 94 -14.38 -6.86 -20.99
N ALA A 95 -14.88 -8.08 -21.23
CA ALA A 95 -15.18 -9.07 -20.19
C ALA A 95 -13.94 -9.47 -19.37
N GLN A 96 -12.74 -9.49 -19.98
CA GLN A 96 -11.51 -9.84 -19.27
C GLN A 96 -11.15 -8.78 -18.22
N ARG A 97 -11.27 -7.48 -18.56
CA ARG A 97 -11.04 -6.40 -17.59
C ARG A 97 -12.01 -6.46 -16.43
N ILE A 98 -13.29 -6.70 -16.73
CA ILE A 98 -14.36 -6.83 -15.72
C ILE A 98 -14.04 -7.97 -14.76
N ALA A 99 -13.75 -9.17 -15.28
CA ALA A 99 -13.41 -10.33 -14.47
C ALA A 99 -12.14 -10.10 -13.61
N ALA A 100 -11.09 -9.50 -14.19
CA ALA A 100 -9.86 -9.22 -13.46
C ALA A 100 -10.05 -8.17 -12.36
N ARG A 101 -10.84 -7.13 -12.63
CA ARG A 101 -11.22 -6.13 -11.63
C ARG A 101 -12.00 -6.75 -10.48
N ASP A 102 -13.03 -7.54 -10.78
CA ASP A 102 -13.87 -8.17 -9.75
C ASP A 102 -13.04 -9.11 -8.88
N ARG A 103 -12.18 -9.91 -9.51
CA ARG A 103 -11.26 -10.77 -8.79
C ARG A 103 -10.28 -9.98 -7.93
N LEU A 104 -9.72 -8.87 -8.43
CA LEU A 104 -8.85 -8.01 -7.63
C LEU A 104 -9.60 -7.42 -6.41
N CYS A 105 -10.86 -6.98 -6.58
CA CYS A 105 -11.70 -6.55 -5.46
C CYS A 105 -11.87 -7.67 -4.42
N GLU A 106 -12.16 -8.90 -4.85
CA GLU A 106 -12.26 -10.05 -3.94
C GLU A 106 -10.97 -10.27 -3.15
N LEU A 107 -9.81 -10.24 -3.83
CA LEU A 107 -8.51 -10.42 -3.19
C LEU A 107 -8.20 -9.31 -2.18
N ILE A 108 -8.53 -8.05 -2.49
CA ILE A 108 -8.35 -6.91 -1.57
C ILE A 108 -9.18 -7.12 -0.30
N PHE A 109 -10.45 -7.52 -0.43
CA PHE A 109 -11.32 -7.78 0.71
C PHE A 109 -10.86 -8.99 1.52
N ALA A 110 -10.43 -10.06 0.84
CA ALA A 110 -9.89 -11.26 1.45
C ALA A 110 -8.52 -11.05 2.11
N SER A 111 -7.84 -9.95 1.78
CA SER A 111 -6.57 -9.53 2.38
C SER A 111 -6.73 -8.65 3.61
N ARG A 112 -7.95 -8.24 3.97
CA ARG A 112 -8.18 -7.48 5.19
C ARG A 112 -7.79 -8.31 6.41
N THR A 113 -7.04 -7.71 7.31
CA THR A 113 -6.73 -8.32 8.60
C THR A 113 -8.01 -8.49 9.41
N GLY A 114 -8.12 -9.59 10.14
CA GLY A 114 -9.26 -9.79 11.04
C GLY A 114 -9.26 -8.76 12.17
N GLY A 115 -10.40 -8.11 12.42
CA GLY A 115 -10.60 -7.15 13.51
C GLY A 115 -10.37 -5.68 13.13
N GLU A 116 -10.82 -4.78 14.00
CA GLU A 116 -10.55 -3.35 13.87
C GLU A 116 -9.07 -3.05 14.16
N ILE A 117 -8.50 -2.06 13.49
CA ILE A 117 -7.14 -1.61 13.77
C ILE A 117 -7.12 -0.98 15.16
N ASN A 118 -6.44 -1.64 16.09
CA ASN A 118 -6.20 -1.08 17.42
C ASN A 118 -5.15 0.02 17.32
N HIS A 119 -5.61 1.26 17.35
CA HIS A 119 -4.75 2.44 17.25
C HIS A 119 -3.69 2.51 18.36
N LYS A 120 -3.98 2.01 19.57
CA LYS A 120 -2.97 1.96 20.65
C LYS A 120 -1.83 0.99 20.33
N ASP A 121 -2.15 -0.14 19.71
CA ASP A 121 -1.13 -1.11 19.28
C ASP A 121 -0.29 -0.55 18.14
N TRP A 122 -0.90 0.24 17.25
CA TRP A 122 -0.20 0.96 16.19
C TRP A 122 0.78 1.99 16.75
N VAL A 123 0.32 2.90 17.62
CA VAL A 123 1.18 3.92 18.25
C VAL A 123 2.33 3.27 19.03
N SER A 124 2.04 2.18 19.76
CA SER A 124 3.07 1.44 20.50
C SER A 124 4.11 0.84 19.57
N TYR A 125 3.70 0.27 18.43
CA TYR A 125 4.62 -0.25 17.43
C TYR A 125 5.41 0.86 16.75
N TRP A 126 4.76 1.95 16.33
CA TRP A 126 5.40 3.11 15.71
C TRP A 126 6.54 3.66 16.59
N ALA A 127 6.30 3.83 17.90
CA ALA A 127 7.30 4.32 18.84
C ALA A 127 8.59 3.44 18.87
N THR A 128 8.52 2.16 18.50
CA THR A 128 9.69 1.28 18.43
C THR A 128 10.51 1.43 17.15
N ILE A 129 9.91 1.97 16.08
CA ILE A 129 10.51 2.06 14.75
C ILE A 129 10.68 3.50 14.26
N GLU A 130 10.13 4.48 14.95
CA GLU A 130 10.14 5.89 14.56
C GLU A 130 11.55 6.41 14.24
N GLY A 131 12.52 6.15 15.11
CA GLY A 131 13.91 6.54 14.88
C GLY A 131 14.47 6.00 13.56
N LEU A 132 14.16 4.74 13.22
CA LEU A 132 14.60 4.12 11.96
C LEU A 132 13.97 4.83 10.74
N VAL A 133 12.71 5.24 10.84
CA VAL A 133 12.02 5.95 9.74
C VAL A 133 12.57 7.38 9.58
N LEU A 134 12.79 8.09 10.69
CA LEU A 134 13.34 9.44 10.69
C LEU A 134 14.78 9.50 10.15
N GLU A 135 15.54 8.40 10.26
CA GLU A 135 16.89 8.26 9.71
C GLU A 135 16.92 8.13 8.17
N GLN A 136 15.79 7.84 7.50
CA GLN A 136 15.76 7.59 6.05
C GLN A 136 15.81 8.86 5.20
N LEU A 137 15.36 10.00 5.75
CA LEU A 137 15.27 11.25 5.01
C LEU A 137 15.32 12.47 5.92
N ASP A 138 15.74 13.59 5.33
CA ASP A 138 15.60 14.90 5.96
C ASP A 138 14.13 15.31 6.05
N HIS A 139 13.72 15.71 7.24
CA HIS A 139 12.35 16.10 7.55
C HIS A 139 12.28 17.51 8.15
N THR A 140 11.18 18.20 7.93
CA THR A 140 10.93 19.53 8.49
C THR A 140 10.14 19.44 9.80
N GLU A 141 10.11 20.54 10.55
CA GLU A 141 9.32 20.64 11.77
C GLU A 141 7.81 20.48 11.47
N GLU A 142 7.33 21.02 10.35
CA GLU A 142 5.94 20.88 9.93
C GLU A 142 5.56 19.42 9.65
N GLU A 143 6.49 18.63 9.09
CA GLU A 143 6.26 17.20 8.84
C GLU A 143 6.19 16.41 10.14
N LEU A 144 7.01 16.75 11.14
CA LEU A 144 6.94 16.15 12.47
C LEU A 144 5.62 16.51 13.17
N ILE A 145 5.17 17.75 13.07
CA ILE A 145 3.87 18.19 13.62
C ILE A 145 2.72 17.43 12.96
N LEU A 146 2.74 17.28 11.63
CA LEU A 146 1.73 16.54 10.89
C LEU A 146 1.72 15.04 11.26
N LEU A 147 2.91 14.44 11.41
CA LEU A 147 3.05 13.05 11.87
C LEU A 147 2.44 12.88 13.26
N GLN A 148 2.79 13.75 14.21
CA GLN A 148 2.24 13.71 15.57
C GLN A 148 0.72 13.87 15.56
N TYR A 149 0.20 14.84 14.81
CA TYR A 149 -1.25 15.02 14.65
C TYR A 149 -1.93 13.77 14.09
N THR A 150 -1.30 13.09 13.13
CA THR A 150 -1.79 11.84 12.55
C THR A 150 -1.86 10.72 13.58
N LEU A 151 -0.80 10.58 14.40
CA LEU A 151 -0.73 9.63 15.51
C LEU A 151 -1.77 9.94 16.59
N ASP A 152 -2.03 11.21 16.90
CA ASP A 152 -2.99 11.57 17.96
C ASP A 152 -4.45 11.32 17.54
N ASN A 153 -4.75 11.44 16.24
CA ASN A 153 -6.12 11.41 15.70
C ASN A 153 -6.51 10.10 15.00
N ALA A 154 -5.64 9.09 15.00
CA ALA A 154 -5.92 7.78 14.39
C ALA A 154 -6.35 7.83 12.92
N PHE A 155 -5.82 8.79 12.16
CA PHE A 155 -6.08 8.93 10.73
C PHE A 155 -4.96 8.31 9.90
N ILE A 156 -5.30 7.86 8.69
CA ILE A 156 -4.32 7.43 7.70
C ILE A 156 -4.15 8.56 6.71
N PRO A 157 -2.96 9.16 6.62
CA PRO A 157 -2.74 10.33 5.81
C PRO A 157 -2.91 10.03 4.32
N HIS A 158 -3.26 11.08 3.57
CA HIS A 158 -3.03 11.07 2.13
C HIS A 158 -1.52 11.11 1.85
N HIS A 159 -1.13 10.70 0.66
CA HIS A 159 0.25 10.88 0.23
C HIS A 159 0.60 12.37 0.17
N SER A 160 1.87 12.69 0.39
CA SER A 160 2.37 14.06 0.27
C SER A 160 2.17 14.60 -1.15
N ASP A 161 2.10 15.91 -1.30
CA ASP A 161 1.97 16.53 -2.62
C ASP A 161 3.17 16.25 -3.55
N PRO A 162 4.44 16.25 -3.09
CA PRO A 162 5.57 15.78 -3.88
C PRO A 162 5.36 14.36 -4.41
N PHE A 163 4.98 13.41 -3.55
CA PHE A 163 4.76 12.02 -3.93
C PHE A 163 3.60 11.88 -4.94
N ARG A 164 2.47 12.54 -4.67
CA ARG A 164 1.29 12.51 -5.56
C ARG A 164 1.60 13.08 -6.94
N THR A 165 2.35 14.16 -7.00
CA THR A 165 2.71 14.85 -8.25
C THR A 165 3.72 14.04 -9.06
N ALA A 166 4.67 13.40 -8.39
CA ALA A 166 5.69 12.58 -9.04
C ALA A 166 5.11 11.26 -9.57
N TYR A 167 4.33 10.55 -8.74
CA TYR A 167 4.03 9.14 -8.99
C TYR A 167 2.58 8.84 -9.35
N HIS A 168 1.63 9.70 -8.98
CA HIS A 168 0.19 9.46 -9.20
C HIS A 168 -0.25 8.07 -8.70
N PRO A 169 -0.16 7.81 -7.38
CA PRO A 169 -0.32 6.48 -6.82
C PRO A 169 -1.74 5.94 -6.98
N HIS A 170 -1.88 5.02 -7.93
CA HIS A 170 -3.10 4.27 -8.19
C HIS A 170 -2.81 2.79 -7.99
N TYR A 171 -2.79 2.36 -6.73
CA TYR A 171 -2.55 0.98 -6.36
C TYR A 171 -3.55 0.49 -5.32
N ARG A 172 -3.58 -0.82 -5.09
CA ARG A 172 -4.34 -1.49 -4.04
C ARG A 172 -3.49 -2.48 -3.28
N ILE A 173 -3.85 -2.72 -2.02
CA ILE A 173 -3.10 -3.60 -1.14
C ILE A 173 -3.70 -5.00 -1.15
N VAL A 174 -2.86 -6.01 -1.37
CA VAL A 174 -3.23 -7.43 -1.36
C VAL A 174 -2.20 -8.19 -0.53
N HIS A 175 -2.62 -9.19 0.24
CA HIS A 175 -1.71 -10.01 1.03
C HIS A 175 -0.91 -10.96 0.12
N THR A 176 0.36 -11.18 0.47
CA THR A 176 1.31 -12.04 -0.27
C THR A 176 0.84 -13.48 -0.42
N SER A 177 -0.06 -13.97 0.44
CA SER A 177 -0.68 -15.30 0.29
C SER A 177 -1.49 -15.47 -1.00
N TYR A 178 -1.90 -14.38 -1.65
CA TYR A 178 -2.64 -14.39 -2.92
C TYR A 178 -1.74 -14.15 -4.13
N MET A 179 -0.42 -14.35 -3.98
CA MET A 179 0.56 -14.05 -5.01
C MET A 179 0.31 -14.85 -6.30
N ASP A 180 -0.06 -16.11 -6.18
CA ASP A 180 -0.28 -16.96 -7.35
C ASP A 180 -1.52 -16.52 -8.12
N GLU A 181 -2.60 -16.14 -7.44
CA GLU A 181 -3.79 -15.57 -8.07
C GLU A 181 -3.49 -14.21 -8.74
N ILE A 182 -2.61 -13.40 -8.14
CA ILE A 182 -2.15 -12.15 -8.77
C ILE A 182 -1.36 -12.43 -10.05
N LYS A 183 -0.47 -13.43 -10.05
CA LYS A 183 0.27 -13.84 -11.26
C LYS A 183 -0.66 -14.37 -12.35
N GLU A 184 -1.68 -15.14 -11.98
CA GLU A 184 -2.68 -15.65 -12.92
C GLU A 184 -3.52 -14.54 -13.53
N LEU A 185 -3.91 -13.54 -12.73
CA LEU A 185 -4.62 -12.35 -13.21
C LEU A 185 -3.78 -11.52 -14.18
N PHE A 186 -2.46 -11.50 -13.95
CA PHE A 186 -1.53 -10.60 -14.58
C PHE A 186 -0.28 -11.35 -15.11
N PRO A 187 -0.43 -12.30 -16.04
CA PRO A 187 0.59 -13.30 -16.40
C PRO A 187 1.83 -12.76 -17.15
N GLY A 188 1.90 -11.44 -17.39
CA GLY A 188 3.04 -10.76 -18.01
C GLY A 188 3.91 -9.96 -17.03
N TYR A 189 3.56 -9.92 -15.75
CA TYR A 189 4.14 -9.00 -14.77
C TYR A 189 4.94 -9.77 -13.72
N ASN A 190 6.21 -10.06 -14.05
CA ASN A 190 7.15 -10.73 -13.14
C ASN A 190 7.68 -9.75 -12.08
N LEU A 191 7.58 -10.14 -10.80
CA LEU A 191 8.21 -9.47 -9.66
C LEU A 191 9.74 -9.39 -9.76
N GLU A 192 10.34 -10.34 -10.48
CA GLU A 192 11.79 -10.43 -10.64
C GLU A 192 12.41 -9.30 -11.48
N LYS A 193 11.60 -8.46 -12.14
CA LYS A 193 12.09 -7.31 -12.93
C LYS A 193 12.05 -5.97 -12.17
N SER A 194 11.73 -6.00 -10.88
CA SER A 194 11.69 -4.81 -10.02
C SER A 194 12.70 -4.88 -8.86
N LEU A 195 13.68 -5.78 -8.95
CA LEU A 195 14.87 -5.86 -8.10
C LEU A 195 16.10 -5.39 -8.88
#